data_AF-A0AAJ8K4E2-F1
#
_entry.id   AF-A0AAJ8K4E2-F1
#
_cell.length_a   1.000
_cell.length_b   1.000
_cell.length_c   1.000
_cell.angle_alpha   90.00
_cell.angle_beta   90.00
_cell.angle_gamma   90.00
#
_symmetry.space_group_name_H-M   'P 1'
#
loop_
_entity.id
_entity.type
_entity.pdbx_description
1 polymer ?
#
loop_
_entity_poly.entity_id
_entity_poly.type
_entity_poly.pdbx_seq_one_letter_code
_entity_poly.pdbx_strand_id
1 'polypeptide(L)'
;MSARKRKSMGGASASPVKDDGGESSSPTSWTPPTEKEFMALKRYKSFLLPPSNSYAVGQFVWMDHEQKRSKHPINNSTSHPPPSKKARTSLLALDEFGHPPPGALDAEEPSPGPLARIHEEDDHNQYWNDGYWIGKIIEIRARDTSFVWMKIRWMCRTITECKETGIKTGLPRSKAGPKEIFMLGPEMDGLQPVGAVEGPAPVVVFDERNPMQAPFARSKIFLRSEGRTPTEEEAIAIHNKRTAGNVEPSSKKKARASEPGPSKHLFPLRKSTCYCGDPYRPPTDREEPMALCAHRGCLKWFHLGCLDWKNTYRREATPSLVEDVVSSGVQLMSLLPEYGLTTPAETIPFDMDPADLDFDPIEESYGIKKEKRDTPKKKNQNQNHSRNNSNAGAGAGAANTASVDDRGAVPEISKEGLEKNKVADSHLPNNVLRVAEYPIVRGTSDTGIVGNARYILRARQIVLQNRKIRRAKKVDVEEVDRIEKMIREWMDIWEVKAEVKKEDGVKEDEGEVEGREVTWLCPNCRRAI
;
A
#
# COMPACT_ATOMS: atom_id res chain seq x y z
N MET A 1 21.27 -58.95 39.02
CA MET A 1 21.40 -60.41 39.20
C MET A 1 20.04 -61.00 39.56
N SER A 2 19.75 -62.17 38.99
CA SER A 2 18.44 -62.81 38.88
C SER A 2 17.68 -63.11 40.18
N ALA A 3 16.36 -62.94 40.08
CA ALA A 3 15.27 -63.86 40.42
C ALA A 3 15.18 -64.49 41.83
N ARG A 4 13.96 -64.47 42.41
CA ARG A 4 13.27 -65.71 42.85
C ARG A 4 11.79 -65.51 43.22
N LYS A 5 10.93 -66.16 42.43
CA LYS A 5 9.72 -66.95 42.76
C LYS A 5 9.19 -66.92 44.21
N ARG A 6 7.85 -66.82 44.33
CA ARG A 6 7.03 -67.79 45.10
C ARG A 6 5.61 -67.91 44.54
N LYS A 7 5.16 -69.16 44.46
CA LYS A 7 3.84 -69.69 44.05
C LYS A 7 2.89 -69.77 45.26
N SER A 8 1.59 -69.61 45.05
CA SER A 8 0.50 -70.45 45.62
C SER A 8 -0.78 -70.17 44.80
N MET A 9 -1.30 -71.08 43.97
CA MET A 9 -2.12 -72.28 44.25
C MET A 9 -3.60 -71.98 44.58
N GLY A 10 -4.48 -72.52 43.73
CA GLY A 10 -5.94 -72.72 43.93
C GLY A 10 -6.80 -71.79 43.07
N GLY A 11 -7.64 -72.20 42.11
CA GLY A 11 -8.13 -73.52 41.69
C GLY A 11 -9.62 -73.38 41.28
N ALA A 12 -9.92 -73.65 40.00
CA ALA A 12 -11.22 -73.88 39.34
C ALA A 12 -12.32 -72.79 39.46
N SER A 13 -12.84 -72.22 38.36
CA SER A 13 -13.77 -72.91 37.44
C SER A 13 -13.86 -72.18 36.08
N ALA A 14 -13.87 -72.94 34.98
CA ALA A 14 -14.18 -72.50 33.60
C ALA A 14 -15.73 -72.48 33.43
N SER A 15 -16.43 -71.69 32.60
CA SER A 15 -16.26 -70.92 31.35
C SER A 15 -17.51 -70.00 31.18
N PRO A 16 -17.80 -69.29 30.05
CA PRO A 16 -16.97 -68.60 29.05
C PRO A 16 -17.38 -67.11 28.82
N VAL A 17 -16.43 -66.32 28.29
CA VAL A 17 -16.54 -65.24 27.28
C VAL A 17 -17.64 -64.17 27.43
N LYS A 18 -17.21 -62.92 27.65
CA LYS A 18 -17.46 -61.78 26.74
C LYS A 18 -16.45 -60.66 26.98
N ASP A 19 -15.71 -60.37 25.92
CA ASP A 19 -14.88 -59.18 25.69
C ASP A 19 -15.77 -57.94 25.73
N ASP A 20 -15.38 -56.94 26.52
CA ASP A 20 -15.72 -55.54 26.27
C ASP A 20 -14.52 -54.69 26.68
N GLY A 21 -13.61 -54.53 25.72
CA GLY A 21 -12.49 -53.61 25.77
C GLY A 21 -13.01 -52.17 25.72
N GLY A 22 -13.17 -51.55 26.88
CA GLY A 22 -13.22 -50.09 26.99
C GLY A 22 -11.81 -49.51 26.90
N GLU A 23 -11.29 -49.35 25.68
CA GLU A 23 -10.10 -48.54 25.44
C GLU A 23 -10.44 -47.07 25.76
N SER A 24 -9.86 -46.56 26.84
CA SER A 24 -9.76 -45.14 27.11
C SER A 24 -8.99 -44.49 25.95
N SER A 25 -9.68 -43.69 25.13
CA SER A 25 -9.05 -42.88 24.10
C SER A 25 -8.11 -41.87 24.75
N SER A 26 -6.83 -42.21 24.82
CA SER A 26 -5.77 -41.23 25.05
C SER A 26 -5.78 -40.22 23.89
N PRO A 27 -5.57 -38.92 24.16
CA PRO A 27 -5.49 -37.93 23.09
C PRO A 27 -4.33 -38.31 22.19
N THR A 28 -4.62 -38.57 20.91
CA THR A 28 -3.63 -38.87 19.89
C THR A 28 -2.59 -37.75 19.91
N SER A 29 -1.36 -38.04 20.34
CA SER A 29 -0.32 -37.02 20.40
C SER A 29 0.07 -36.65 18.97
N TRP A 30 -0.43 -35.52 18.49
CA TRP A 30 -0.09 -34.93 17.20
C TRP A 30 1.38 -34.52 17.20
N THR A 31 2.25 -35.49 16.96
CA THR A 31 3.69 -35.29 16.94
C THR A 31 4.05 -34.77 15.56
N PRO A 32 4.68 -33.58 15.44
CA PRO A 32 5.03 -33.03 14.15
C PRO A 32 6.02 -33.94 13.42
N PRO A 33 5.83 -34.20 12.12
CA PRO A 33 6.83 -34.91 11.32
C PRO A 33 8.10 -34.09 11.29
N THR A 34 9.24 -34.78 11.23
CA THR A 34 10.51 -34.11 10.92
C THR A 34 10.46 -33.51 9.52
N GLU A 35 11.32 -32.52 9.26
CA GLU A 35 11.38 -31.88 7.92
C GLU A 35 11.62 -32.89 6.79
N LYS A 36 12.45 -33.92 7.04
CA LYS A 36 12.70 -34.99 6.06
C LYS A 36 11.46 -35.85 5.81
N GLU A 37 10.73 -36.20 6.86
CA GLU A 37 9.48 -36.97 6.74
C GLU A 37 8.41 -36.15 6.03
N PHE A 38 8.27 -34.87 6.38
CA PHE A 38 7.35 -33.96 5.71
C PHE A 38 7.67 -33.87 4.21
N MET A 39 8.95 -33.74 3.84
CA MET A 39 9.38 -33.71 2.44
C MET A 39 9.18 -35.04 1.68
N ALA A 40 9.03 -36.17 2.39
CA ALA A 40 8.69 -37.45 1.79
C ALA A 40 7.16 -37.61 1.54
N LEU A 41 6.31 -36.79 2.18
CA LEU A 41 4.87 -36.83 1.97
C LEU A 41 4.47 -36.24 0.61
N LYS A 42 3.32 -36.69 0.10
CA LYS A 42 2.75 -36.20 -1.16
C LYS A 42 2.26 -34.76 -0.99
N ARG A 43 2.58 -33.91 -1.96
CA ARG A 43 2.19 -32.48 -1.97
C ARG A 43 0.79 -32.28 -2.55
N TYR A 44 0.05 -31.35 -1.96
CA TYR A 44 -1.30 -30.96 -2.36
C TYR A 44 -1.39 -29.44 -2.55
N LYS A 45 -2.40 -29.00 -3.32
CA LYS A 45 -2.68 -27.58 -3.55
C LYS A 45 -3.64 -26.97 -2.51
N SER A 46 -4.49 -27.81 -1.94
CA SER A 46 -5.54 -27.41 -1.00
C SER A 46 -5.96 -28.57 -0.09
N PHE A 47 -6.70 -28.24 0.97
CA PHE A 47 -7.41 -29.16 1.85
C PHE A 47 -8.79 -28.59 2.22
N LEU A 48 -9.68 -29.45 2.73
CA LEU A 48 -10.99 -29.08 3.23
C LEU A 48 -11.06 -29.35 4.73
N LEU A 49 -11.59 -28.40 5.51
CA LEU A 49 -11.99 -28.63 6.89
C LEU A 49 -13.52 -28.58 7.01
N PRO A 50 -14.15 -29.44 7.83
CA PRO A 50 -15.56 -29.30 8.16
C PRO A 50 -15.87 -27.88 8.68
N PRO A 51 -16.98 -27.25 8.28
CA PRO A 51 -18.10 -27.77 7.48
C PRO A 51 -17.97 -27.51 5.96
N SER A 52 -16.78 -27.71 5.38
CA SER A 52 -16.41 -27.57 3.95
C SER A 52 -15.71 -26.26 3.58
N ASN A 53 -14.96 -25.68 4.51
CA ASN A 53 -14.07 -24.56 4.23
C ASN A 53 -12.84 -25.06 3.46
N SER A 54 -12.60 -24.53 2.27
CA SER A 54 -11.44 -24.87 1.45
C SER A 54 -10.28 -23.93 1.71
N TYR A 55 -9.11 -24.51 1.97
CA TYR A 55 -7.87 -23.78 2.19
C TYR A 55 -6.83 -24.16 1.15
N ALA A 56 -6.08 -23.20 0.63
CA ALA A 56 -5.11 -23.41 -0.43
C ALA A 56 -3.74 -22.80 -0.09
N VAL A 57 -2.69 -23.32 -0.74
CA VAL A 57 -1.36 -22.71 -0.70
C VAL A 57 -1.44 -21.24 -1.10
N GLY A 58 -0.82 -20.37 -0.32
CA GLY A 58 -0.80 -18.93 -0.50
C GLY A 58 -1.83 -18.17 0.35
N GLN A 59 -2.84 -18.85 0.90
CA GLN A 59 -3.85 -18.20 1.74
C GLN A 59 -3.33 -17.90 3.15
N PHE A 60 -3.90 -16.86 3.75
CA PHE A 60 -3.66 -16.47 5.13
C PHE A 60 -4.73 -17.08 6.03
N VAL A 61 -4.32 -17.57 7.20
CA VAL A 61 -5.19 -18.26 8.16
C VAL A 61 -4.96 -17.78 9.57
N TRP A 62 -6.04 -17.79 10.36
CA TRP A 62 -6.01 -17.68 11.81
C TRP A 62 -5.66 -19.02 12.43
N MET A 63 -4.86 -18.97 13.49
CA MET A 63 -4.48 -20.13 14.29
C MET A 63 -4.57 -19.79 15.77
N ASP A 64 -5.06 -20.71 16.59
CA ASP A 64 -5.18 -20.49 18.04
C ASP A 64 -3.78 -20.33 18.66
N HIS A 65 -3.71 -19.49 19.70
CA HIS A 65 -2.51 -19.31 20.50
C HIS A 65 -2.69 -20.13 21.79
N GLU A 66 -1.80 -21.09 22.05
CA GLU A 66 -1.87 -21.92 23.28
C GLU A 66 -1.86 -21.07 24.58
N GLN A 67 -1.44 -19.81 24.52
CA GLN A 67 -1.54 -18.83 25.60
C GLN A 67 -2.55 -17.74 25.24
N LYS A 68 -3.85 -18.02 25.40
CA LYS A 68 -4.88 -16.97 25.38
C LYS A 68 -4.43 -15.85 26.32
N ARG A 69 -4.21 -14.63 25.79
CA ARG A 69 -3.93 -13.46 26.64
C ARG A 69 -5.07 -13.40 27.65
N SER A 70 -4.75 -13.55 28.93
CA SER A 70 -5.77 -13.56 29.98
C SER A 70 -6.60 -12.29 29.82
N LYS A 71 -7.92 -12.45 29.69
CA LYS A 71 -8.87 -11.34 29.70
C LYS A 71 -8.67 -10.58 31.00
N HIS A 72 -7.85 -9.54 31.00
CA HIS A 72 -8.00 -8.50 32.01
C HIS A 72 -9.36 -7.88 31.73
N PRO A 73 -10.27 -7.84 32.72
CA PRO A 73 -11.55 -7.17 32.55
C PRO A 73 -11.21 -5.71 32.27
N ILE A 74 -11.45 -5.27 31.02
CA ILE A 74 -11.54 -3.86 30.72
C ILE A 74 -12.76 -3.40 31.50
N ASN A 75 -12.51 -2.70 32.61
CA ASN A 75 -13.56 -1.98 33.31
C ASN A 75 -14.28 -1.13 32.27
N ASN A 76 -15.58 -1.39 32.09
CA ASN A 76 -16.51 -0.50 31.42
C ASN A 76 -16.57 0.80 32.22
N SER A 77 -15.58 1.66 32.02
CA SER A 77 -15.71 3.09 32.22
C SER A 77 -16.45 3.60 31.00
N THR A 78 -17.72 3.95 31.20
CA THR A 78 -18.50 4.85 30.36
C THR A 78 -17.76 6.19 30.22
N SER A 79 -16.73 6.23 29.39
CA SER A 79 -16.21 7.46 28.82
C SER A 79 -16.67 7.49 27.38
N HIS A 80 -17.63 8.37 27.10
CA HIS A 80 -17.94 8.78 25.74
C HIS A 80 -16.65 8.94 24.94
N PRO A 81 -16.60 8.49 23.67
CA PRO A 81 -15.47 8.79 22.82
C PRO A 81 -15.25 10.31 22.85
N PRO A 82 -14.00 10.80 23.04
CA PRO A 82 -13.75 12.22 22.88
C PRO A 82 -14.25 12.62 21.49
N PRO A 83 -14.91 13.77 21.34
CA PRO A 83 -15.41 14.21 20.04
C PRO A 83 -14.27 14.10 19.03
N SER A 84 -14.57 13.48 17.88
CA SER A 84 -13.65 13.38 16.75
C SER A 84 -13.03 14.76 16.56
N LYS A 85 -11.72 14.89 16.83
CA LYS A 85 -11.03 16.15 16.55
C LYS A 85 -11.20 16.38 15.06
N LYS A 86 -11.90 17.47 14.72
CA LYS A 86 -12.16 17.93 13.36
C LYS A 86 -10.94 17.68 12.47
N ALA A 87 -11.17 17.07 11.31
CA ALA A 87 -10.17 16.94 10.27
C ALA A 87 -9.52 18.30 10.04
N ARG A 88 -8.21 18.41 10.28
CA ARG A 88 -7.48 19.60 9.84
C ARG A 88 -7.33 19.43 8.33
N THR A 89 -8.22 20.08 7.59
CA THR A 89 -8.23 20.24 6.12
C THR A 89 -8.19 18.91 5.36
N SER A 90 -9.36 18.41 4.97
CA SER A 90 -9.44 17.52 3.80
C SER A 90 -8.80 18.25 2.63
N LEU A 91 -7.72 17.70 2.07
CA LEU A 91 -7.07 18.27 0.87
C LEU A 91 -7.96 18.15 -0.38
N LEU A 92 -9.05 17.37 -0.29
CA LEU A 92 -10.09 17.26 -1.32
C LEU A 92 -11.27 18.22 -1.05
N ALA A 93 -11.30 18.89 0.10
CA ALA A 93 -12.29 19.91 0.47
C ALA A 93 -11.61 21.26 0.75
N LEU A 94 -10.72 21.68 -0.16
CA LEU A 94 -10.06 22.98 -0.06
C LEU A 94 -10.95 24.19 -0.43
N ASP A 95 -12.26 23.98 -0.67
CA ASP A 95 -13.19 25.02 -1.16
C ASP A 95 -14.29 25.44 -0.18
N GLU A 96 -14.27 25.04 1.10
CA GLU A 96 -15.21 25.59 2.10
C GLU A 96 -14.51 26.50 3.12
N PHE A 97 -14.08 27.68 2.65
CA PHE A 97 -13.88 28.85 3.51
C PHE A 97 -14.99 29.89 3.28
N GLY A 98 -16.22 29.50 3.60
CA GLY A 98 -17.21 30.43 4.15
C GLY A 98 -17.32 30.15 5.64
N HIS A 99 -16.90 31.07 6.50
CA HIS A 99 -17.31 31.02 7.90
C HIS A 99 -18.84 30.91 7.93
N PRO A 100 -19.46 29.88 8.56
CA PRO A 100 -20.89 29.92 8.74
C PRO A 100 -21.21 31.12 9.64
N PRO A 101 -22.20 31.97 9.28
CA PRO A 101 -22.70 32.95 10.22
C PRO A 101 -23.11 32.20 11.50
N PRO A 102 -22.84 32.74 12.69
CA PRO A 102 -23.19 32.07 13.93
C PRO A 102 -24.71 31.96 14.01
N GLY A 103 -25.27 30.78 13.71
CA GLY A 103 -26.72 30.56 13.79
C GLY A 103 -27.34 29.44 12.96
N ALA A 104 -26.63 28.78 12.03
CA ALA A 104 -27.21 27.66 11.28
C ALA A 104 -26.94 26.32 11.98
N LEU A 105 -27.79 25.97 12.94
CA LEU A 105 -28.03 24.57 13.31
C LEU A 105 -28.85 23.96 12.16
N ASP A 106 -28.50 22.77 11.69
CA ASP A 106 -29.21 21.96 10.68
C ASP A 106 -28.80 22.13 9.20
N ALA A 107 -27.48 22.19 8.91
CA ALA A 107 -26.98 21.74 7.61
C ALA A 107 -26.69 20.23 7.69
N GLU A 108 -27.43 19.40 6.95
CA GLU A 108 -27.10 17.97 6.81
C GLU A 108 -25.66 17.82 6.29
N GLU A 109 -24.81 17.11 7.04
CA GLU A 109 -23.44 16.85 6.61
C GLU A 109 -23.45 16.08 5.27
N PRO A 110 -22.64 16.49 4.28
CA PRO A 110 -22.58 15.78 3.02
C PRO A 110 -22.15 14.34 3.26
N SER A 111 -22.94 13.39 2.74
CA SER A 111 -22.66 11.96 2.83
C SER A 111 -21.22 11.66 2.41
N PRO A 112 -20.44 10.89 3.19
CA PRO A 112 -19.05 10.62 2.90
C PRO A 112 -18.89 9.96 1.53
N GLY A 113 -17.89 10.43 0.78
CA GLY A 113 -17.54 9.85 -0.52
C GLY A 113 -17.01 8.41 -0.39
N PRO A 114 -16.97 7.61 -1.47
CA PRO A 114 -16.69 6.18 -1.38
C PRO A 114 -15.33 5.81 -0.78
N LEU A 115 -14.28 6.63 -0.91
CA LEU A 115 -13.02 6.38 -0.18
C LEU A 115 -13.15 6.59 1.33
N ALA A 116 -13.94 7.57 1.75
CA ALA A 116 -14.23 7.78 3.16
C ALA A 116 -15.06 6.60 3.72
N ARG A 117 -16.02 6.08 2.95
CA ARG A 117 -16.81 4.90 3.35
C ARG A 117 -15.99 3.62 3.45
N ILE A 118 -14.99 3.44 2.59
CA ILE A 118 -14.01 2.35 2.75
C ILE A 118 -13.38 2.42 4.15
N HIS A 119 -13.30 3.60 4.79
CA HIS A 119 -12.80 3.76 6.15
C HIS A 119 -13.85 3.66 7.25
N GLU A 120 -15.14 3.70 6.92
CA GLU A 120 -16.27 3.55 7.86
C GLU A 120 -16.64 2.09 8.12
N GLU A 121 -16.12 1.15 7.33
CA GLU A 121 -16.23 -0.27 7.63
C GLU A 121 -15.45 -0.60 8.91
N ASP A 122 -16.17 -0.66 10.02
CA ASP A 122 -15.71 -1.25 11.27
C ASP A 122 -15.52 -2.76 11.08
N ASP A 123 -14.30 -3.16 10.71
CA ASP A 123 -13.91 -4.57 10.64
C ASP A 123 -13.64 -5.09 12.08
N HIS A 124 -14.74 -5.39 12.78
CA HIS A 124 -14.72 -6.03 14.09
C HIS A 124 -14.28 -7.51 13.96
N ASN A 125 -12.98 -7.73 13.85
CA ASN A 125 -12.42 -9.07 13.75
C ASN A 125 -12.14 -9.67 15.15
N GLN A 126 -12.99 -10.59 15.59
CA GLN A 126 -12.87 -11.26 16.90
C GLN A 126 -11.51 -11.96 17.06
N TYR A 127 -11.02 -12.66 16.03
CA TYR A 127 -9.71 -13.34 16.06
C TYR A 127 -8.54 -12.37 16.23
N TRP A 128 -8.65 -11.16 15.65
CA TRP A 128 -7.65 -10.12 15.90
C TRP A 128 -7.63 -9.74 17.39
N ASN A 129 -8.79 -9.47 17.97
CA ASN A 129 -8.93 -9.03 19.37
C ASN A 129 -8.51 -10.11 20.37
N ASP A 130 -8.82 -11.36 20.08
CA ASP A 130 -8.46 -12.51 20.92
C ASP A 130 -6.97 -12.91 20.80
N GLY A 131 -6.22 -12.29 19.88
CA GLY A 131 -4.78 -12.49 19.78
C GLY A 131 -4.34 -13.72 19.00
N TYR A 132 -5.18 -14.26 18.13
CA TYR A 132 -4.87 -15.43 17.29
C TYR A 132 -3.62 -15.21 16.43
N TRP A 133 -2.84 -16.25 16.19
CA TRP A 133 -1.72 -16.14 15.26
C TRP A 133 -2.21 -16.03 13.81
N ILE A 134 -1.39 -15.36 12.98
CA ILE A 134 -1.63 -15.26 11.55
C ILE A 134 -0.49 -16.00 10.85
N GLY A 135 -0.85 -16.91 9.97
CA GLY A 135 0.08 -17.68 9.16
C GLY A 135 -0.30 -17.65 7.68
N LYS A 136 0.69 -17.72 6.79
CA LYS A 136 0.49 -17.98 5.36
C LYS A 136 0.80 -19.45 5.06
N ILE A 137 -0.11 -20.14 4.39
CA ILE A 137 0.10 -21.53 3.97
C ILE A 137 1.14 -21.55 2.84
N ILE A 138 2.31 -22.13 3.10
CA ILE A 138 3.41 -22.24 2.12
C ILE A 138 3.35 -23.57 1.37
N GLU A 139 3.02 -24.64 2.09
CA GLU A 139 3.00 -25.98 1.53
C GLU A 139 2.02 -26.86 2.28
N ILE A 140 1.32 -27.74 1.56
CA ILE A 140 0.40 -28.72 2.14
C ILE A 140 0.90 -30.09 1.71
N ARG A 141 1.05 -31.00 2.67
CA ARG A 141 1.45 -32.38 2.39
C ARG A 141 0.66 -33.36 3.24
N ALA A 142 0.40 -34.53 2.68
CA ALA A 142 -0.33 -35.57 3.38
C ALA A 142 0.16 -36.96 2.99
N ARG A 143 -0.02 -37.90 3.92
CA ARG A 143 0.05 -39.34 3.62
C ARG A 143 -1.31 -39.83 3.14
N ASP A 144 -2.37 -39.44 3.85
CA ASP A 144 -3.77 -39.82 3.66
C ASP A 144 -4.67 -38.72 4.26
N THR A 145 -5.98 -38.95 4.34
CA THR A 145 -6.95 -37.98 4.87
C THR A 145 -6.87 -37.77 6.39
N SER A 146 -6.19 -38.64 7.12
CA SER A 146 -6.00 -38.55 8.59
C SER A 146 -4.69 -37.87 8.98
N PHE A 147 -3.67 -37.92 8.11
CA PHE A 147 -2.35 -37.34 8.35
C PHE A 147 -2.04 -36.24 7.34
N VAL A 148 -2.55 -35.04 7.63
CA VAL A 148 -2.42 -33.86 6.79
C VAL A 148 -1.70 -32.75 7.57
N TRP A 149 -0.57 -32.31 7.03
CA TRP A 149 0.28 -31.28 7.63
C TRP A 149 0.52 -30.14 6.63
N MET A 150 0.75 -28.96 7.19
CA MET A 150 1.07 -27.78 6.41
C MET A 150 2.31 -27.10 6.96
N LYS A 151 3.07 -26.48 6.05
CA LYS A 151 4.13 -25.54 6.38
C LYS A 151 3.55 -24.13 6.36
N ILE A 152 3.69 -23.42 7.48
CA ILE A 152 3.14 -22.09 7.72
C ILE A 152 4.28 -21.09 7.88
N ARG A 153 4.17 -19.96 7.18
CA ARG A 153 5.02 -18.78 7.42
C ARG A 153 4.32 -17.81 8.35
N TRP A 154 4.94 -17.54 9.48
CA TRP A 154 4.35 -16.74 10.55
C TRP A 154 4.41 -15.24 10.29
N MET A 155 3.49 -14.52 10.92
CA MET A 155 3.43 -13.06 10.89
C MET A 155 3.64 -12.52 12.30
N CYS A 156 4.42 -11.45 12.42
CA CYS A 156 4.46 -10.61 13.61
C CYS A 156 3.44 -9.48 13.47
N ARG A 157 2.73 -9.19 14.56
CA ARG A 157 1.78 -8.08 14.68
C ARG A 157 2.45 -6.81 15.17
N THR A 158 3.61 -6.91 15.83
CA THR A 158 4.33 -5.75 16.37
C THR A 158 5.80 -5.74 16.01
N ILE A 159 6.38 -4.55 15.97
CA ILE A 159 7.83 -4.36 15.81
C ILE A 159 8.61 -5.04 16.94
N THR A 160 8.03 -5.14 18.14
CA THR A 160 8.63 -5.83 19.28
C THR A 160 8.75 -7.33 19.02
N GLU A 161 7.68 -7.97 18.54
CA GLU A 161 7.69 -9.39 18.14
C GLU A 161 8.74 -9.64 17.04
N CYS A 162 8.88 -8.73 16.07
CA CYS A 162 9.94 -8.84 15.06
C CYS A 162 11.35 -8.83 15.69
N LYS A 163 11.58 -7.98 16.70
CA LYS A 163 12.89 -7.91 17.38
C LYS A 163 13.18 -9.18 18.19
N GLU A 164 12.16 -9.73 18.85
CA GLU A 164 12.24 -10.97 19.62
C GLU A 164 12.52 -12.19 18.73
N THR A 165 11.97 -12.21 17.52
CA THR A 165 12.24 -13.24 16.49
C THR A 165 13.59 -13.05 15.77
N GLY A 166 14.39 -12.06 16.17
CA GLY A 166 15.75 -11.87 15.68
C GLY A 166 15.87 -10.94 14.46
N ILE A 167 14.79 -10.26 14.07
CA ILE A 167 14.82 -9.21 13.05
C ILE A 167 15.38 -7.92 13.67
N LYS A 168 16.60 -7.55 13.29
CA LYS A 168 17.31 -6.41 13.89
C LYS A 168 17.42 -5.20 12.98
N THR A 169 17.13 -5.38 11.69
CA THR A 169 17.43 -4.42 10.64
C THR A 169 16.29 -4.41 9.63
N GLY A 170 16.04 -3.26 9.00
CA GLY A 170 14.91 -3.13 8.07
C GLY A 170 13.56 -2.83 8.74
N LEU A 171 13.52 -2.74 10.07
CA LEU A 171 12.28 -2.36 10.76
C LEU A 171 11.94 -0.90 10.50
N PRO A 172 10.65 -0.54 10.44
CA PRO A 172 10.23 0.86 10.42
C PRO A 172 10.88 1.62 11.58
N ARG A 173 11.41 2.82 11.30
CA ARG A 173 11.98 3.70 12.35
C ARG A 173 10.91 4.25 13.29
N SER A 174 9.66 4.28 12.84
CA SER A 174 8.47 4.78 13.55
C SER A 174 7.52 3.65 13.94
N LYS A 175 6.37 3.99 14.54
CA LYS A 175 5.28 3.03 14.78
C LYS A 175 4.85 2.36 13.46
N ALA A 176 4.47 1.08 13.55
CA ALA A 176 3.82 0.35 12.47
C ALA A 176 2.44 0.97 12.16
N GLY A 177 1.92 0.74 10.96
CA GLY A 177 0.52 1.07 10.65
C GLY A 177 -0.46 0.33 11.60
N PRO A 178 -1.71 0.83 11.76
CA PRO A 178 -2.62 0.35 12.80
C PRO A 178 -2.89 -1.16 12.80
N LYS A 179 -2.96 -1.76 11.61
CA LYS A 179 -3.19 -3.19 11.36
C LYS A 179 -2.14 -3.77 10.41
N GLU A 180 -0.95 -3.17 10.41
CA GLU A 180 0.19 -3.66 9.63
C GLU A 180 0.78 -4.90 10.30
N ILE A 181 0.98 -5.96 9.53
CA ILE A 181 1.67 -7.17 9.96
C ILE A 181 2.95 -7.39 9.15
N PHE A 182 3.86 -8.16 9.71
CA PHE A 182 5.20 -8.38 9.18
C PHE A 182 5.44 -9.87 8.99
N MET A 183 5.67 -10.30 7.75
CA MET A 183 5.88 -11.72 7.45
C MET A 183 7.31 -12.12 7.80
N LEU A 184 7.50 -13.17 8.60
CA LEU A 184 8.82 -13.72 8.89
C LEU A 184 9.41 -14.40 7.66
N GLY A 185 10.71 -14.69 7.68
CA GLY A 185 11.37 -15.37 6.57
C GLY A 185 11.15 -16.89 6.57
N PRO A 186 11.51 -17.57 5.46
CA PRO A 186 11.33 -19.01 5.27
C PRO A 186 11.94 -19.90 6.36
N GLU A 187 13.01 -19.44 7.00
CA GLU A 187 13.70 -20.15 8.07
C GLU A 187 12.89 -20.27 9.36
N MET A 188 11.88 -19.42 9.52
CA MET A 188 10.96 -19.44 10.66
C MET A 188 9.66 -20.18 10.32
N ASP A 189 9.57 -20.82 9.15
CA ASP A 189 8.40 -21.59 8.76
C ASP A 189 8.16 -22.74 9.77
N GLY A 190 6.94 -22.85 10.27
CA GLY A 190 6.53 -23.90 11.21
C GLY A 190 5.72 -25.00 10.55
N LEU A 191 5.89 -26.25 11.01
CA LEU A 191 5.00 -27.35 10.64
C LEU A 191 3.80 -27.40 11.60
N GLN A 192 2.60 -27.44 11.03
CA GLN A 192 1.35 -27.42 11.78
C GLN A 192 0.37 -28.43 11.19
N PRO A 193 -0.44 -29.12 12.01
CA PRO A 193 -1.53 -29.94 11.50
C PRO A 193 -2.61 -29.02 10.91
N VAL A 194 -3.29 -29.46 9.86
CA VAL A 194 -4.36 -28.63 9.24
C VAL A 194 -5.50 -28.32 10.21
N GLY A 195 -5.74 -29.17 11.20
CA GLY A 195 -6.75 -28.95 12.24
C GLY A 195 -6.47 -27.77 13.18
N ALA A 196 -5.28 -27.17 13.13
CA ALA A 196 -4.97 -25.95 13.88
C ALA A 196 -5.46 -24.65 13.18
N VAL A 197 -6.03 -24.77 11.97
CA VAL A 197 -6.65 -23.64 11.27
C VAL A 197 -8.03 -23.36 11.83
N GLU A 198 -8.22 -22.13 12.26
CA GLU A 198 -9.46 -21.65 12.88
C GLU A 198 -10.36 -20.95 11.86
N GLY A 199 -9.75 -20.38 10.81
CA GLY A 199 -10.47 -19.65 9.78
C GLY A 199 -9.55 -18.93 8.80
N PRO A 200 -10.09 -18.45 7.67
CA PRO A 200 -9.35 -17.58 6.76
C PRO A 200 -9.06 -16.22 7.42
N ALA A 201 -7.85 -15.70 7.24
CA ALA A 201 -7.47 -14.37 7.71
C ALA A 201 -7.55 -13.35 6.56
N PRO A 202 -8.29 -12.22 6.72
CA PRO A 202 -8.48 -11.22 5.66
C PRO A 202 -7.26 -10.29 5.56
N VAL A 203 -6.12 -10.83 5.13
CA VAL A 203 -4.88 -10.06 4.97
C VAL A 203 -4.79 -9.52 3.54
N VAL A 204 -4.65 -8.20 3.42
CA VAL A 204 -4.40 -7.52 2.14
C VAL A 204 -2.89 -7.44 1.90
N VAL A 205 -2.44 -7.93 0.75
CA VAL A 205 -1.06 -7.71 0.31
C VAL A 205 -0.98 -6.33 -0.33
N PHE A 206 -0.24 -5.41 0.29
CA PHE A 206 -0.12 -4.03 -0.15
C PHE A 206 1.19 -3.81 -0.93
N ASP A 207 1.06 -3.50 -2.22
CA ASP A 207 2.16 -3.05 -3.07
C ASP A 207 2.19 -1.52 -3.12
N GLU A 208 3.05 -0.94 -2.27
CA GLU A 208 3.24 0.51 -2.17
C GLU A 208 3.62 1.20 -3.50
N ARG A 209 4.13 0.44 -4.47
CA ARG A 209 4.56 0.95 -5.78
C ARG A 209 3.43 1.05 -6.79
N ASN A 210 2.33 0.33 -6.58
CA ASN A 210 1.22 0.29 -7.51
C ASN A 210 0.16 1.32 -7.05
N PRO A 211 0.16 2.56 -7.59
CA PRO A 211 -0.87 3.54 -7.25
C PRO A 211 -2.27 3.08 -7.66
N MET A 212 -2.36 2.12 -8.60
CA MET A 212 -3.61 1.57 -9.10
C MET A 212 -4.11 0.39 -8.28
N GLN A 213 -3.48 -0.03 -7.18
CA GLN A 213 -4.04 -1.08 -6.32
C GLN A 213 -5.46 -0.70 -5.82
N ALA A 214 -6.32 -1.69 -5.58
CA ALA A 214 -7.65 -1.45 -5.03
C ALA A 214 -7.54 -0.78 -3.64
N PRO A 215 -8.22 0.35 -3.39
CA PRO A 215 -8.22 1.00 -2.09
C PRO A 215 -8.81 0.09 -1.02
N PHE A 216 -8.30 0.19 0.21
CA PHE A 216 -8.77 -0.59 1.35
C PHE A 216 -8.70 0.22 2.65
N ALA A 217 -9.53 -0.19 3.62
CA ALA A 217 -9.69 0.51 4.88
C ALA A 217 -8.42 0.51 5.73
N ARG A 218 -8.23 1.55 6.56
CA ARG A 218 -7.22 1.55 7.62
C ARG A 218 -7.45 0.45 8.67
N SER A 219 -8.70 -0.03 8.79
CA SER A 219 -9.11 -1.13 9.68
C SER A 219 -8.74 -2.52 9.15
N LYS A 220 -8.45 -2.67 7.84
CA LYS A 220 -8.05 -3.95 7.25
C LYS A 220 -6.63 -4.32 7.67
N ILE A 221 -6.42 -5.62 7.87
CA ILE A 221 -5.10 -6.19 8.12
C ILE A 221 -4.33 -6.20 6.81
N PHE A 222 -3.10 -5.67 6.81
CA PHE A 222 -2.30 -5.62 5.60
C PHE A 222 -0.83 -5.96 5.84
N LEU A 223 -0.21 -6.47 4.78
CA LEU A 223 1.19 -6.90 4.72
C LEU A 223 1.87 -6.24 3.53
N ARG A 224 3.04 -5.61 3.76
CA ARG A 224 3.91 -5.09 2.69
C ARG A 224 5.40 -5.44 2.87
N SER A 225 5.73 -6.19 3.92
CA SER A 225 7.12 -6.46 4.30
C SER A 225 7.32 -7.94 4.64
N GLU A 226 8.22 -8.58 3.90
CA GLU A 226 8.65 -9.96 4.12
C GLU A 226 10.10 -9.99 4.60
N GLY A 227 10.34 -10.70 5.70
CA GLY A 227 11.67 -10.93 6.23
C GLY A 227 12.43 -11.88 5.33
N ARG A 228 13.72 -11.60 5.12
CA ARG A 228 14.62 -12.52 4.44
C ARG A 228 15.98 -12.55 5.11
N THR A 229 16.73 -13.60 4.85
CA THR A 229 18.15 -13.64 5.18
C THR A 229 18.90 -12.57 4.36
N PRO A 230 19.80 -11.78 4.98
CA PRO A 230 20.69 -10.87 4.27
C PRO A 230 21.55 -11.60 3.23
N THR A 231 21.92 -10.92 2.15
CA THR A 231 23.07 -11.38 1.36
C THR A 231 24.36 -11.21 2.16
N GLU A 232 25.44 -11.86 1.73
CA GLU A 232 26.74 -11.75 2.40
C GLU A 232 27.24 -10.29 2.40
N GLU A 233 27.06 -9.54 1.30
CA GLU A 233 27.46 -8.13 1.25
C GLU A 233 26.63 -7.26 2.20
N GLU A 234 25.32 -7.51 2.31
CA GLU A 234 24.43 -6.80 3.22
C GLU A 234 24.77 -7.10 4.68
N ALA A 235 25.07 -8.36 5.00
CA ALA A 235 25.50 -8.76 6.33
C ALA A 235 26.79 -8.03 6.73
N ILE A 236 27.76 -7.94 5.82
CA ILE A 236 29.02 -7.19 6.03
C ILE A 236 28.74 -5.69 6.21
N ALA A 237 27.89 -5.09 5.37
CA ALA A 237 27.53 -3.67 5.47
C ALA A 237 26.82 -3.33 6.79
N ILE A 238 25.93 -4.21 7.27
CA ILE A 238 25.24 -4.08 8.55
C ILE A 238 26.23 -4.20 9.72
N HIS A 239 27.16 -5.14 9.63
CA HIS A 239 28.20 -5.31 10.63
C HIS A 239 29.08 -4.06 10.73
N ASN A 240 29.51 -3.50 9.59
CA ASN A 240 30.38 -2.31 9.54
C ASN A 240 29.68 -1.03 10.03
N LYS A 241 28.37 -0.88 9.77
CA LYS A 241 27.58 0.26 10.29
C LYS A 241 27.47 0.27 11.81
N ARG A 242 27.52 -0.89 12.47
CA ARG A 242 27.52 -0.99 13.94
C ARG A 242 28.84 -0.53 14.55
N THR A 243 29.96 -0.78 13.88
CA THR A 243 31.30 -0.42 14.36
C THR A 243 31.61 1.07 14.20
N ALA A 244 30.95 1.75 13.26
CA ALA A 244 31.13 3.19 13.01
C ALA A 244 30.30 4.12 13.93
N GLY A 245 29.46 3.54 14.81
CA GLY A 245 28.71 4.29 15.82
C GLY A 245 29.62 4.70 16.98
N ASN A 246 30.18 5.91 16.89
CA ASN A 246 31.06 6.51 17.88
C ASN A 246 30.32 6.71 19.22
N VAL A 247 30.62 5.86 20.21
CA VAL A 247 30.37 6.13 21.63
C VAL A 247 31.72 6.05 22.32
N GLU A 248 32.23 7.20 22.76
CA GLU A 248 33.40 7.25 23.64
C GLU A 248 33.14 6.42 24.90
N PRO A 249 34.13 5.66 25.39
CA PRO A 249 33.94 4.74 26.51
C PRO A 249 33.95 5.51 27.84
N SER A 250 32.79 6.04 28.23
CA SER A 250 32.58 6.50 29.61
C SER A 250 31.88 5.45 30.46
N SER A 251 32.61 4.99 31.46
CA SER A 251 32.20 4.21 32.63
C SER A 251 31.95 2.70 32.47
N LYS A 252 32.77 1.96 33.23
CA LYS A 252 32.75 0.52 33.44
C LYS A 252 31.40 0.06 34.04
N LYS A 253 30.51 -0.50 33.23
CA LYS A 253 29.55 -1.52 33.68
C LYS A 253 29.76 -2.77 32.84
N LYS A 254 30.06 -3.89 33.51
CA LYS A 254 30.19 -5.23 32.92
C LYS A 254 28.92 -5.54 32.12
N ALA A 255 28.97 -5.32 30.81
CA ALA A 255 27.98 -5.83 29.88
C ALA A 255 28.19 -7.35 29.79
N ARG A 256 27.14 -8.10 30.15
CA ARG A 256 27.07 -9.54 29.90
C ARG A 256 27.14 -9.72 28.39
N ALA A 257 28.20 -10.33 27.89
CA ALA A 257 28.39 -10.61 26.48
C ALA A 257 27.28 -11.55 25.99
N SER A 258 26.22 -10.99 25.41
CA SER A 258 25.42 -11.72 24.43
C SER A 258 26.21 -11.68 23.13
N GLU A 259 26.63 -12.85 22.66
CA GLU A 259 27.40 -12.99 21.42
C GLU A 259 26.78 -12.18 20.26
N PRO A 260 27.58 -11.36 19.55
CA PRO A 260 27.10 -10.57 18.42
C PRO A 260 27.04 -11.47 17.18
N GLY A 261 26.01 -12.32 17.09
CA GLY A 261 25.71 -13.03 15.85
C GLY A 261 25.31 -12.06 14.72
N PRO A 262 25.60 -12.37 13.45
CA PRO A 262 25.15 -11.60 12.29
C PRO A 262 23.61 -11.44 12.36
N SER A 263 23.08 -10.30 11.93
CA SER A 263 21.61 -10.13 11.89
C SER A 263 21.02 -11.26 11.05
N LYS A 264 20.19 -12.12 11.64
CA LYS A 264 19.69 -13.29 10.92
C LYS A 264 18.74 -12.87 9.80
N HIS A 265 17.96 -11.78 10.00
CA HIS A 265 16.92 -11.34 9.07
C HIS A 265 16.87 -9.83 8.85
N LEU A 266 16.52 -9.46 7.63
CA LEU A 266 16.24 -8.11 7.16
C LEU A 266 14.83 -8.06 6.59
N PHE A 267 14.07 -7.02 6.96
CA PHE A 267 13.02 -6.55 6.07
C PHE A 267 13.68 -5.68 4.99
N PRO A 268 13.41 -5.91 3.70
CA PRO A 268 13.80 -4.96 2.67
C PRO A 268 13.00 -3.68 2.91
N LEU A 269 13.59 -2.71 3.60
CA LEU A 269 13.05 -1.35 3.61
C LEU A 269 13.11 -0.87 2.17
N ARG A 270 11.93 -0.72 1.56
CA ARG A 270 11.81 -0.08 0.26
C ARG A 270 12.54 1.26 0.33
N LYS A 271 13.37 1.53 -0.68
CA LYS A 271 14.10 2.78 -0.76
C LYS A 271 13.08 3.91 -0.85
N SER A 272 13.13 4.86 0.07
CA SER A 272 12.26 6.02 0.02
C SER A 272 12.44 6.76 -1.30
N THR A 273 11.33 7.16 -1.91
CA THR A 273 11.30 8.01 -3.09
C THR A 273 11.41 9.50 -2.74
N CYS A 274 11.03 9.88 -1.52
CA CYS A 274 11.10 11.27 -1.08
C CYS A 274 12.54 11.66 -0.77
N TYR A 275 12.92 12.90 -1.10
CA TYR A 275 14.29 13.38 -0.88
C TYR A 275 14.70 13.52 0.60
N CYS A 276 13.74 13.47 1.53
CA CYS A 276 14.04 13.41 2.96
C CYS A 276 14.59 12.03 3.39
N GLY A 277 14.44 11.00 2.55
CA GLY A 277 14.89 9.63 2.82
C GLY A 277 13.93 8.81 3.70
N ASP A 278 12.86 9.41 4.23
CA ASP A 278 11.87 8.70 5.04
C ASP A 278 10.85 7.97 4.14
N PRO A 279 10.50 6.70 4.44
CA PRO A 279 9.55 5.91 3.65
C PRO A 279 8.10 6.31 3.94
N TYR A 280 7.16 5.80 3.14
CA TYR A 280 5.75 6.00 3.39
C TYR A 280 5.30 5.40 4.73
N ARG A 281 4.62 6.23 5.51
CA ARG A 281 4.01 5.84 6.77
C ARG A 281 2.49 5.79 6.61
N PRO A 282 1.88 4.59 6.64
CA PRO A 282 0.45 4.46 6.71
C PRO A 282 -0.07 5.27 7.90
N PRO A 283 -1.19 5.98 7.71
CA PRO A 283 -1.70 6.90 8.71
C PRO A 283 -2.00 6.18 10.02
N THR A 284 -1.46 6.72 11.12
CA THR A 284 -1.72 6.29 12.49
C THR A 284 -2.42 7.42 13.22
N ASP A 285 -1.72 8.11 14.13
CA ASP A 285 -2.25 9.24 14.91
C ASP A 285 -2.09 10.58 14.17
N ARG A 286 -1.07 10.68 13.30
CA ARG A 286 -0.73 11.87 12.53
C ARG A 286 -0.62 11.49 11.05
N GLU A 287 -1.30 12.25 10.21
CA GLU A 287 -1.23 12.07 8.77
C GLU A 287 0.07 12.68 8.22
N GLU A 288 0.80 11.87 7.44
CA GLU A 288 1.99 12.29 6.70
C GLU A 288 1.74 11.99 5.21
N PRO A 289 0.82 12.73 4.56
CA PRO A 289 0.40 12.42 3.22
C PRO A 289 1.53 12.57 2.20
N MET A 290 1.47 11.73 1.17
CA MET A 290 2.41 11.76 0.06
C MET A 290 1.68 12.03 -1.25
N ALA A 291 2.28 12.86 -2.11
CA ALA A 291 1.84 13.09 -3.48
C ALA A 291 2.69 12.30 -4.49
N LEU A 292 2.05 11.78 -5.52
CA LEU A 292 2.69 11.04 -6.62
C LEU A 292 3.00 11.98 -7.78
N CYS A 293 4.26 12.01 -8.21
CA CYS A 293 4.61 12.53 -9.53
C CYS A 293 4.21 11.50 -10.60
N ALA A 294 3.06 11.70 -11.24
CA ALA A 294 2.47 10.76 -12.21
C ALA A 294 3.10 10.81 -13.62
N HIS A 295 4.09 11.67 -13.83
CA HIS A 295 4.81 11.77 -15.10
C HIS A 295 5.55 10.48 -15.44
N ARG A 296 5.50 10.11 -16.73
CA ARG A 296 6.22 8.96 -17.29
C ARG A 296 7.72 9.05 -16.96
N GLY A 297 8.31 7.94 -16.52
CA GLY A 297 9.72 7.88 -16.13
C GLY A 297 10.05 8.50 -14.77
N CYS A 298 9.07 8.98 -14.00
CA CYS A 298 9.29 9.41 -12.62
C CYS A 298 8.57 8.53 -11.61
N LEU A 299 7.22 8.55 -11.56
CA LEU A 299 6.38 7.73 -10.67
C LEU A 299 6.87 7.63 -9.19
N LYS A 300 7.39 8.75 -8.67
CA LYS A 300 7.93 8.86 -7.30
C LYS A 300 6.93 9.54 -6.38
N TRP A 301 6.90 9.08 -5.13
CA TRP A 301 6.12 9.67 -4.06
C TRP A 301 6.94 10.67 -3.23
N PHE A 302 6.34 11.79 -2.84
CA PHE A 302 6.96 12.81 -2.00
C PHE A 302 6.00 13.22 -0.89
N HIS A 303 6.48 13.37 0.35
CA HIS A 303 5.64 13.92 1.42
C HIS A 303 5.19 15.34 1.06
N LEU A 304 3.91 15.65 1.26
CA LEU A 304 3.38 16.99 0.99
C LEU A 304 4.10 18.05 1.84
N GLY A 305 4.33 17.77 3.12
CA GLY A 305 5.11 18.67 3.99
C GLY A 305 6.55 18.89 3.53
N CYS A 306 7.14 17.96 2.76
CA CYS A 306 8.42 18.19 2.10
C CYS A 306 8.25 19.14 0.90
N LEU A 307 7.27 18.90 0.02
CA LEU A 307 7.02 19.76 -1.14
C LEU A 307 6.69 21.22 -0.74
N ASP A 308 6.00 21.41 0.39
CA ASP A 308 5.70 22.74 0.94
C ASP A 308 6.88 23.38 1.70
N TRP A 309 7.89 22.60 2.05
CA TRP A 309 8.99 23.08 2.88
C TRP A 309 9.71 24.26 2.22
N LYS A 310 9.76 25.39 2.94
CA LYS A 310 10.38 26.65 2.49
C LYS A 310 9.88 27.14 1.13
N ASN A 311 8.67 26.75 0.70
CA ASN A 311 8.12 27.06 -0.63
C ASN A 311 9.05 26.71 -1.81
N THR A 312 9.98 25.76 -1.63
CA THR A 312 11.00 25.48 -2.65
C THR A 312 10.38 24.87 -3.91
N TYR A 313 9.40 23.97 -3.72
CA TYR A 313 8.71 23.25 -4.79
C TYR A 313 7.28 23.74 -5.02
N ARG A 314 6.71 24.51 -4.08
CA ARG A 314 5.40 25.14 -4.20
C ARG A 314 5.44 26.25 -5.25
N ARG A 315 4.42 26.34 -6.10
CA ARG A 315 4.24 27.35 -7.14
C ARG A 315 2.79 27.80 -7.19
N GLU A 316 2.56 29.03 -7.59
CA GLU A 316 1.24 29.49 -8.03
C GLU A 316 0.84 28.68 -9.28
N ALA A 317 -0.40 28.24 -9.35
CA ALA A 317 -0.84 27.47 -10.50
C ALA A 317 -1.01 28.39 -11.72
N THR A 318 -0.35 28.01 -12.80
CA THR A 318 -0.55 28.63 -14.11
C THR A 318 -1.32 27.65 -15.01
N PRO A 319 -1.98 28.11 -16.08
CA PRO A 319 -2.66 27.22 -17.01
C PRO A 319 -1.76 26.10 -17.58
N SER A 320 -0.48 26.39 -17.82
CA SER A 320 0.51 25.40 -18.25
C SER A 320 0.79 24.34 -17.18
N LEU A 321 0.88 24.74 -15.91
CA LEU A 321 1.09 23.82 -14.78
C LEU A 321 -0.13 22.91 -14.59
N VAL A 322 -1.34 23.47 -14.66
CA VAL A 322 -2.58 22.71 -14.55
C VAL A 322 -2.70 21.71 -15.69
N GLU A 323 -2.40 22.12 -16.92
CA GLU A 323 -2.41 21.22 -18.08
C GLU A 323 -1.36 20.10 -17.95
N ASP A 324 -0.18 20.41 -17.41
CA ASP A 324 0.87 19.42 -17.13
C ASP A 324 0.41 18.36 -16.13
N VAL A 325 -0.40 18.75 -15.13
CA VAL A 325 -1.04 17.84 -14.18
C VAL A 325 -2.11 16.99 -14.86
N VAL A 326 -3.07 17.62 -15.56
CA VAL A 326 -4.19 16.95 -16.23
C VAL A 326 -3.72 15.92 -17.26
N SER A 327 -2.63 16.21 -17.98
CA SER A 327 -2.06 15.31 -18.98
C SER A 327 -1.15 14.20 -18.42
N SER A 328 -0.94 14.15 -17.09
CA SER A 328 -0.02 13.21 -16.46
C SER A 328 -0.71 11.95 -15.93
N GLY A 329 -0.02 10.80 -16.05
CA GLY A 329 -0.35 9.57 -15.33
C GLY A 329 -1.43 8.69 -15.94
N VAL A 330 -2.17 9.17 -16.94
CA VAL A 330 -3.29 8.42 -17.56
C VAL A 330 -2.86 7.06 -18.14
N GLN A 331 -1.59 6.92 -18.53
CA GLN A 331 -1.02 5.65 -18.96
C GLN A 331 -1.10 4.55 -17.90
N LEU A 332 -1.11 4.90 -16.60
CA LEU A 332 -1.27 3.93 -15.51
C LEU A 332 -2.65 3.25 -15.53
N MET A 333 -3.64 3.81 -16.23
CA MET A 333 -4.94 3.16 -16.40
C MET A 333 -4.86 1.83 -17.15
N SER A 334 -3.77 1.56 -17.89
CA SER A 334 -3.56 0.24 -18.52
C SER A 334 -3.36 -0.89 -17.50
N LEU A 335 -2.92 -0.57 -16.28
CA LEU A 335 -2.78 -1.53 -15.18
C LEU A 335 -4.12 -1.94 -14.58
N LEU A 336 -5.22 -1.35 -15.04
CA LEU A 336 -6.57 -1.58 -14.54
C LEU A 336 -7.45 -2.10 -15.68
N PRO A 337 -7.48 -3.43 -15.91
CA PRO A 337 -8.19 -4.04 -17.05
C PRO A 337 -9.68 -3.67 -17.09
N GLU A 338 -10.31 -3.59 -15.91
CA GLU A 338 -11.68 -3.12 -15.73
C GLU A 338 -11.71 -2.03 -14.67
N TYR A 339 -12.43 -0.94 -14.96
CA TYR A 339 -12.54 0.16 -14.01
C TYR A 339 -13.44 -0.23 -12.82
N GLY A 340 -13.04 0.14 -11.60
CA GLY A 340 -13.78 -0.23 -10.40
C GLY A 340 -13.00 0.04 -9.12
N LEU A 341 -13.70 0.07 -7.98
CA LEU A 341 -13.06 0.17 -6.66
C LEU A 341 -12.49 -1.17 -6.18
N THR A 342 -13.15 -2.28 -6.51
CA THR A 342 -12.78 -3.62 -6.05
C THR A 342 -11.98 -4.41 -7.09
N THR A 343 -11.94 -3.95 -8.34
CA THR A 343 -11.21 -4.65 -9.41
C THR A 343 -9.73 -4.73 -9.08
N PRO A 344 -9.10 -5.92 -9.08
CA PRO A 344 -7.66 -6.04 -8.92
C PRO A 344 -6.93 -5.34 -10.06
N ALA A 345 -5.88 -4.58 -9.73
CA ALA A 345 -4.94 -4.08 -10.74
C ALA A 345 -3.87 -5.13 -11.03
N GLU A 346 -3.24 -5.02 -12.20
CA GLU A 346 -2.09 -5.84 -12.57
C GLU A 346 -0.94 -5.67 -11.55
N THR A 347 -0.25 -6.77 -11.26
CA THR A 347 0.85 -6.78 -10.30
C THR A 347 2.13 -6.26 -10.94
N ILE A 348 2.81 -5.32 -10.27
CA ILE A 348 4.13 -4.85 -10.71
C ILE A 348 5.19 -5.81 -10.16
N PRO A 349 6.07 -6.42 -10.99
CA PRO A 349 7.13 -7.32 -10.50
C PRO A 349 7.99 -6.66 -9.42
N PHE A 350 8.32 -7.36 -8.33
CA PHE A 350 8.95 -6.79 -7.12
C PHE A 350 10.27 -6.02 -7.38
N ASP A 351 11.04 -6.47 -8.37
CA ASP A 351 12.36 -5.93 -8.74
C ASP A 351 12.31 -4.83 -9.81
N MET A 352 11.11 -4.49 -10.30
CA MET A 352 10.91 -3.46 -11.32
C MET A 352 10.52 -2.14 -10.67
N ASP A 353 11.17 -1.04 -11.09
CA ASP A 353 10.72 0.31 -10.76
C ASP A 353 9.49 0.64 -11.64
N PRO A 354 8.38 1.13 -11.08
CA PRO A 354 7.25 1.59 -11.88
C PRO A 354 7.65 2.55 -13.00
N ALA A 355 8.68 3.37 -12.80
CA ALA A 355 9.20 4.29 -13.81
C ALA A 355 9.69 3.60 -15.09
N ASP A 356 10.08 2.33 -15.00
CA ASP A 356 10.61 1.51 -16.11
C ASP A 356 9.53 0.71 -16.83
N LEU A 357 8.26 0.82 -16.41
CA LEU A 357 7.15 0.16 -17.09
C LEU A 357 6.99 0.71 -18.52
N ASP A 358 6.87 -0.22 -19.47
CA ASP A 358 6.68 0.12 -20.88
C ASP A 358 5.21 0.46 -21.13
N PHE A 359 4.92 1.76 -21.17
CA PHE A 359 3.61 2.28 -21.50
C PHE A 359 3.61 2.85 -22.92
N ASP A 360 2.51 2.64 -23.64
CA ASP A 360 2.27 3.30 -24.93
C ASP A 360 2.39 4.83 -24.79
N PRO A 361 2.97 5.52 -25.78
CA PRO A 361 3.04 6.99 -25.75
C PRO A 361 1.65 7.61 -25.58
N ILE A 362 1.52 8.51 -24.59
CA ILE A 362 0.28 9.27 -24.35
C ILE A 362 -0.05 10.12 -25.58
N GLU A 363 0.97 10.62 -26.27
CA GLU A 363 0.83 11.43 -27.48
C GLU A 363 0.11 10.68 -28.61
N GLU A 364 0.40 9.39 -28.79
CA GLU A 364 -0.25 8.53 -29.79
C GLU A 364 -1.65 8.10 -29.33
N SER A 365 -1.80 7.84 -28.03
CA SER A 365 -3.06 7.34 -27.46
C SER A 365 -4.13 8.43 -27.31
N TYR A 366 -3.73 9.66 -26.98
CA TYR A 366 -4.63 10.77 -26.58
C TYR A 366 -4.42 12.05 -27.41
N GLY A 367 -3.60 12.03 -28.46
CA GLY A 367 -3.50 13.13 -29.44
C GLY A 367 -2.79 14.39 -28.92
N ILE A 368 -1.95 14.27 -27.88
CA ILE A 368 -1.16 15.39 -27.35
C ILE A 368 -0.03 15.69 -28.33
N LYS A 369 -0.09 16.84 -29.02
CA LYS A 369 1.00 17.30 -29.89
C LYS A 369 2.11 17.93 -29.05
N LYS A 370 3.35 17.43 -29.17
CA LYS A 370 4.53 18.19 -28.73
C LYS A 370 4.72 19.36 -29.68
N GLU A 371 4.59 20.59 -29.18
CA GLU A 371 5.16 21.74 -29.88
C GLU A 371 6.68 21.51 -29.95
N LYS A 372 7.25 21.57 -31.17
CA LYS A 372 8.67 21.33 -31.40
C LYS A 372 9.46 22.38 -30.62
N ARG A 373 10.29 21.95 -29.65
CA ARG A 373 11.41 22.76 -29.20
C ARG A 373 12.37 22.91 -30.37
N ASP A 374 12.52 24.13 -30.88
CA ASP A 374 13.67 24.49 -31.72
C ASP A 374 14.92 24.54 -30.82
N THR A 375 15.52 23.38 -30.57
CA THR A 375 16.85 23.32 -29.98
C THR A 375 17.88 23.55 -31.09
N PRO A 376 18.78 24.56 -30.97
CA PRO A 376 19.84 24.75 -31.95
C PRO A 376 20.77 23.53 -31.94
N LYS A 377 20.93 22.89 -33.10
CA LYS A 377 21.85 21.77 -33.34
C LYS A 377 23.26 22.17 -32.92
N LYS A 378 23.72 21.76 -31.73
CA LYS A 378 25.16 21.64 -31.48
C LYS A 378 25.66 20.40 -32.19
N LYS A 379 26.52 20.62 -33.20
CA LYS A 379 27.25 19.59 -33.94
C LYS A 379 27.96 18.66 -32.95
N ASN A 380 27.62 17.38 -33.01
CA ASN A 380 28.44 16.30 -32.49
C ASN A 380 29.75 16.26 -33.27
N GLN A 381 30.88 16.39 -32.57
CA GLN A 381 32.14 15.82 -33.00
C GLN A 381 32.81 15.10 -31.82
N ASN A 382 33.17 13.86 -32.13
CA ASN A 382 34.11 12.95 -31.49
C ASN A 382 33.67 12.10 -30.30
N GLN A 383 33.37 10.84 -30.67
CA GLN A 383 33.73 9.62 -29.96
C GLN A 383 35.21 9.63 -29.52
N ASN A 384 35.51 9.15 -28.31
CA ASN A 384 36.27 7.92 -28.13
C ASN A 384 36.38 7.49 -26.66
N HIS A 385 36.45 6.16 -26.51
CA HIS A 385 36.60 5.35 -25.30
C HIS A 385 37.69 5.80 -24.30
N SER A 386 37.47 5.57 -23.00
CA SER A 386 38.38 4.72 -22.19
C SER A 386 37.79 4.34 -20.82
N ARG A 387 38.23 3.18 -20.34
CA ARG A 387 37.91 2.51 -19.08
C ARG A 387 38.65 3.15 -17.88
N ASN A 388 38.21 2.70 -16.69
CA ASN A 388 38.97 2.52 -15.43
C ASN A 388 38.94 3.61 -14.33
N ASN A 389 38.23 3.22 -13.26
CA ASN A 389 38.73 2.94 -11.90
C ASN A 389 38.88 4.06 -10.84
N SER A 390 38.12 3.86 -9.76
CA SER A 390 38.43 3.96 -8.32
C SER A 390 39.00 5.23 -7.65
N ASN A 391 38.24 5.62 -6.61
CA ASN A 391 38.63 5.97 -5.23
C ASN A 391 38.98 7.40 -4.78
N ALA A 392 38.41 7.72 -3.59
CA ALA A 392 38.72 8.77 -2.59
C ALA A 392 38.51 10.24 -3.02
N GLY A 393 38.04 11.17 -2.19
CA GLY A 393 37.71 11.18 -0.76
C GLY A 393 36.96 12.47 -0.41
N ALA A 394 36.65 12.62 0.89
CA ALA A 394 35.85 13.67 1.49
C ALA A 394 36.33 15.11 1.20
N GLY A 395 35.38 16.05 1.10
CA GLY A 395 35.65 17.49 1.07
C GLY A 395 34.34 18.28 1.09
N ALA A 396 34.16 19.07 2.14
CA ALA A 396 32.97 19.87 2.42
C ALA A 396 32.73 21.01 1.41
N GLY A 397 31.46 21.43 1.33
CA GLY A 397 31.09 22.82 1.10
C GLY A 397 31.23 23.37 -0.31
N ALA A 398 30.16 23.29 -1.10
CA ALA A 398 29.79 24.37 -2.01
C ALA A 398 28.30 24.30 -2.28
N ALA A 399 27.57 25.27 -1.72
CA ALA A 399 26.21 25.56 -2.09
C ALA A 399 26.19 25.99 -3.56
N ASN A 400 25.86 25.08 -4.46
CA ASN A 400 25.44 25.43 -5.81
C ASN A 400 23.98 25.87 -5.74
N THR A 401 23.76 27.15 -5.45
CA THR A 401 22.55 27.86 -5.88
C THR A 401 22.61 28.00 -7.40
N ALA A 402 22.34 26.89 -8.10
CA ALA A 402 21.93 26.97 -9.49
C ALA A 402 20.59 27.71 -9.50
N SER A 403 20.50 28.80 -10.27
CA SER A 403 19.25 29.52 -10.53
C SER A 403 18.17 28.50 -10.88
N VAL A 404 17.23 28.31 -9.96
CA VAL A 404 16.10 27.40 -10.14
C VAL A 404 15.29 28.02 -11.26
N ASP A 405 15.21 27.36 -12.41
CA ASP A 405 14.26 27.75 -13.45
C ASP A 405 12.87 27.84 -12.81
N ASP A 406 12.30 29.05 -12.76
CA ASP A 406 11.05 29.32 -12.07
C ASP A 406 9.89 28.47 -12.63
N ARG A 407 9.98 28.07 -13.90
CA ARG A 407 8.98 27.26 -14.61
C ARG A 407 9.20 25.75 -14.50
N GLY A 408 10.39 25.31 -14.09
CA GLY A 408 10.75 23.88 -14.10
C GLY A 408 10.78 23.25 -15.50
N ALA A 409 10.54 21.95 -15.61
CA ALA A 409 10.53 21.21 -16.88
C ALA A 409 9.13 21.16 -17.53
N VAL A 410 8.26 22.11 -17.19
CA VAL A 410 6.84 22.15 -17.57
C VAL A 410 6.69 22.68 -19.00
N PRO A 411 6.01 21.95 -19.90
CA PRO A 411 5.72 22.45 -21.24
C PRO A 411 4.80 23.68 -21.20
N GLU A 412 5.10 24.69 -22.00
CA GLU A 412 4.19 25.83 -22.17
C GLU A 412 3.04 25.46 -23.09
N ILE A 413 1.81 25.78 -22.68
CA ILE A 413 0.64 25.70 -23.55
C ILE A 413 0.39 27.06 -24.19
N SER A 414 0.21 27.08 -25.51
CA SER A 414 -0.17 28.29 -26.24
C SER A 414 -1.57 28.75 -25.86
N LYS A 415 -1.83 30.07 -25.93
CA LYS A 415 -3.17 30.63 -25.67
C LYS A 415 -4.25 29.99 -26.55
N GLU A 416 -3.93 29.74 -27.81
CA GLU A 416 -4.82 29.06 -28.75
C GLU A 416 -5.06 27.60 -28.33
N GLY A 417 -4.04 26.89 -27.85
CA GLY A 417 -4.16 25.54 -27.30
C GLY A 417 -5.08 25.49 -26.07
N LEU A 418 -4.95 26.48 -25.19
CA LEU A 418 -5.79 26.62 -24.00
C LEU A 418 -7.24 26.90 -24.37
N GLU A 419 -7.49 27.79 -25.33
CA GLU A 419 -8.85 28.08 -25.79
C GLU A 419 -9.51 26.84 -26.43
N LYS A 420 -8.74 26.08 -27.21
CA LYS A 420 -9.20 24.79 -27.75
C LYS A 420 -9.51 23.76 -26.67
N ASN A 421 -8.74 23.74 -25.58
CA ASN A 421 -9.05 22.89 -24.41
C ASN A 421 -10.37 23.33 -23.80
N LYS A 422 -10.54 24.62 -23.49
CA LYS A 422 -11.77 25.17 -22.89
C LYS A 422 -13.03 24.84 -23.70
N VAL A 423 -12.98 25.01 -25.03
CA VAL A 423 -14.11 24.68 -25.91
C VAL A 423 -14.45 23.18 -25.91
N ALA A 424 -13.45 22.31 -25.83
CA ALA A 424 -13.70 20.87 -25.72
C ALA A 424 -14.27 20.50 -24.34
N ASP A 425 -13.70 21.08 -23.29
CA ASP A 425 -14.00 20.80 -21.89
C ASP A 425 -15.40 21.29 -21.48
N SER A 426 -15.97 22.28 -22.16
CA SER A 426 -17.35 22.76 -21.92
C SER A 426 -18.45 21.70 -22.13
N HIS A 427 -18.11 20.55 -22.72
CA HIS A 427 -19.00 19.42 -22.90
C HIS A 427 -18.92 18.40 -21.74
N LEU A 428 -18.04 18.64 -20.77
CA LEU A 428 -17.85 17.77 -19.60
C LEU A 428 -18.49 18.41 -18.37
N PRO A 429 -18.96 17.59 -17.40
CA PRO A 429 -19.41 18.12 -16.13
C PRO A 429 -18.25 18.72 -15.31
N ASN A 430 -18.53 19.78 -14.53
CA ASN A 430 -17.53 20.54 -13.77
C ASN A 430 -16.75 19.68 -12.77
N ASN A 431 -17.42 18.71 -12.13
CA ASN A 431 -16.79 17.80 -11.18
C ASN A 431 -15.65 16.96 -11.81
N VAL A 432 -15.79 16.52 -13.07
CA VAL A 432 -14.76 15.76 -13.80
C VAL A 432 -13.54 16.65 -14.05
N LEU A 433 -13.78 17.89 -14.49
CA LEU A 433 -12.73 18.87 -14.76
C LEU A 433 -11.95 19.17 -13.48
N ARG A 434 -12.65 19.52 -12.40
CA ARG A 434 -12.05 19.83 -11.10
C ARG A 434 -11.21 18.67 -10.54
N VAL A 435 -11.73 17.44 -10.60
CA VAL A 435 -11.00 16.26 -10.10
C VAL A 435 -9.78 15.92 -10.95
N ALA A 436 -9.83 16.18 -12.26
CA ALA A 436 -8.68 15.95 -13.14
C ALA A 436 -7.46 16.82 -12.75
N GLU A 437 -7.68 17.99 -12.15
CA GLU A 437 -6.65 18.92 -11.69
C GLU A 437 -6.06 18.58 -10.32
N TYR A 438 -6.73 17.71 -9.55
CA TYR A 438 -6.29 17.35 -8.21
C TYR A 438 -4.97 16.54 -8.22
N PRO A 439 -4.15 16.71 -7.18
CA PRO A 439 -2.95 15.91 -6.99
C PRO A 439 -3.31 14.48 -6.61
N ILE A 440 -2.53 13.52 -7.11
CA ILE A 440 -2.64 12.12 -6.66
C ILE A 440 -1.97 12.02 -5.29
N VAL A 441 -2.76 11.71 -4.26
CA VAL A 441 -2.35 11.72 -2.85
C VAL A 441 -2.74 10.41 -2.17
N ARG A 442 -1.91 9.98 -1.21
CA ARG A 442 -2.19 8.89 -0.27
C ARG A 442 -1.83 9.28 1.15
N GLY A 443 -2.36 8.53 2.12
CA GLY A 443 -2.01 8.68 3.53
C GLY A 443 -2.83 9.73 4.28
N THR A 444 -3.95 10.20 3.71
CA THR A 444 -4.94 11.04 4.41
C THR A 444 -6.14 10.20 4.85
N SER A 445 -7.03 10.79 5.64
CA SER A 445 -8.27 10.15 6.12
C SER A 445 -9.18 9.83 4.95
N ASP A 446 -9.25 10.75 4.00
CA ASP A 446 -10.12 10.65 2.83
C ASP A 446 -9.53 9.78 1.72
N THR A 447 -8.21 9.59 1.68
CA THR A 447 -7.53 8.86 0.59
C THR A 447 -7.01 7.48 1.02
N GLY A 448 -6.96 7.23 2.33
CA GLY A 448 -6.57 5.94 2.87
C GLY A 448 -5.11 5.57 2.67
N ILE A 449 -4.85 4.26 2.76
CA ILE A 449 -3.48 3.71 2.68
C ILE A 449 -2.96 3.76 1.24
N VAL A 450 -3.80 3.43 0.26
CA VAL A 450 -3.40 3.32 -1.15
C VAL A 450 -3.39 4.68 -1.85
N GLY A 451 -4.41 5.50 -1.60
CA GLY A 451 -4.57 6.82 -2.22
C GLY A 451 -5.72 6.90 -3.22
N ASN A 452 -5.83 8.06 -3.88
CA ASN A 452 -6.92 8.43 -4.78
C ASN A 452 -6.59 8.31 -6.29
N ALA A 453 -5.54 7.56 -6.66
CA ALA A 453 -5.06 7.55 -8.05
C ALA A 453 -6.14 7.07 -9.05
N ARG A 454 -6.90 6.01 -8.72
CA ARG A 454 -8.00 5.50 -9.58
C ARG A 454 -9.08 6.56 -9.85
N TYR A 455 -9.36 7.41 -8.87
CA TYR A 455 -10.36 8.47 -8.97
C TYR A 455 -9.90 9.55 -9.95
N ILE A 456 -8.69 10.06 -9.71
CA ILE A 456 -8.11 11.19 -10.45
C ILE A 456 -7.73 10.79 -11.86
N LEU A 457 -7.08 9.63 -12.05
CA LEU A 457 -6.61 9.21 -13.36
C LEU A 457 -7.74 8.88 -14.32
N ARG A 458 -8.89 8.39 -13.81
CA ARG A 458 -10.09 8.23 -14.64
C ARG A 458 -10.67 9.58 -15.08
N ALA A 459 -10.74 10.56 -14.19
CA ALA A 459 -11.18 11.91 -14.55
C ALA A 459 -10.27 12.50 -15.64
N ARG A 460 -8.94 12.41 -15.47
CA ARG A 460 -7.96 12.81 -16.50
C ARG A 460 -8.15 12.05 -17.82
N GLN A 461 -8.40 10.74 -17.76
CA GLN A 461 -8.67 9.93 -18.96
C GLN A 461 -9.91 10.44 -19.71
N ILE A 462 -11.01 10.72 -19.01
CA ILE A 462 -12.24 11.27 -19.59
C ILE A 462 -11.95 12.61 -20.29
N VAL A 463 -11.25 13.52 -19.62
CA VAL A 463 -10.87 14.83 -20.16
C VAL A 463 -10.05 14.68 -21.45
N LEU A 464 -8.98 13.88 -21.42
CA LEU A 464 -8.10 13.72 -22.57
C LEU A 464 -8.80 13.04 -23.75
N GLN A 465 -9.65 12.04 -23.52
CA GLN A 465 -10.40 11.40 -24.61
C GLN A 465 -11.45 12.33 -25.20
N ASN A 466 -12.19 13.08 -24.38
CA ASN A 466 -13.13 14.08 -24.88
C ASN A 466 -12.41 15.12 -25.75
N ARG A 467 -11.26 15.65 -25.29
CA ARG A 467 -10.45 16.57 -26.08
C ARG A 467 -10.01 15.96 -27.41
N LYS A 468 -9.56 14.70 -27.43
CA LYS A 468 -9.18 13.98 -28.66
C LYS A 468 -10.34 13.92 -29.66
N ILE A 469 -11.54 13.53 -29.20
CA ILE A 469 -12.74 13.38 -30.03
C ILE A 469 -13.22 14.72 -30.56
N ARG A 470 -13.33 15.74 -29.70
CA ARG A 470 -13.83 17.08 -30.06
C ARG A 470 -12.86 17.86 -30.97
N ARG A 471 -11.57 17.52 -30.95
CA ARG A 471 -10.56 18.08 -31.86
C ARG A 471 -10.49 17.36 -33.21
N ALA A 472 -11.13 16.21 -33.35
CA ALA A 472 -11.17 15.50 -34.62
C ALA A 472 -11.98 16.30 -35.66
N LYS A 473 -11.63 16.15 -36.95
CA LYS A 473 -12.34 16.84 -38.04
C LYS A 473 -13.82 16.47 -38.12
N LYS A 474 -14.16 15.25 -37.70
CA LYS A 474 -15.51 14.73 -37.61
C LYS A 474 -15.64 14.06 -36.25
N VAL A 475 -16.62 14.50 -35.48
CA VAL A 475 -16.96 13.90 -34.20
C VAL A 475 -17.72 12.60 -34.47
N ASP A 476 -17.22 11.49 -33.94
CA ASP A 476 -17.90 10.20 -33.97
C ASP A 476 -18.89 10.13 -32.81
N VAL A 477 -20.15 9.85 -33.12
CA VAL A 477 -21.23 9.76 -32.11
C VAL A 477 -20.97 8.58 -31.18
N GLU A 478 -20.47 7.45 -31.69
CA GLU A 478 -20.18 6.29 -30.85
C GLU A 478 -19.04 6.58 -29.86
N GLU A 479 -18.07 7.40 -30.25
CA GLU A 479 -17.00 7.86 -29.35
C GLU A 479 -17.53 8.79 -28.26
N VAL A 480 -18.48 9.67 -28.58
CA VAL A 480 -19.14 10.54 -27.58
C VAL A 480 -19.95 9.71 -26.59
N ASP A 481 -20.73 8.73 -27.07
CA ASP A 481 -21.51 7.84 -26.20
C ASP A 481 -20.62 7.04 -25.24
N ARG A 482 -19.42 6.64 -25.70
CA ARG A 482 -18.41 6.01 -24.85
C ARG A 482 -17.97 6.94 -23.71
N ILE A 483 -17.73 8.21 -23.98
CA ILE A 483 -17.38 9.21 -22.95
C ILE A 483 -18.51 9.37 -21.93
N GLU A 484 -19.76 9.50 -22.39
CA GLU A 484 -20.91 9.62 -21.49
C GLU A 484 -21.10 8.38 -20.62
N LYS A 485 -20.82 7.18 -21.15
CA LYS A 485 -20.79 5.95 -20.36
C LYS A 485 -19.69 5.98 -19.30
N MET A 486 -18.48 6.42 -19.65
CA MET A 486 -17.38 6.55 -18.69
C MET A 486 -17.69 7.55 -17.58
N ILE A 487 -18.33 8.67 -17.91
CA ILE A 487 -18.75 9.69 -16.92
C ILE A 487 -19.78 9.08 -15.97
N ARG A 488 -20.81 8.42 -16.49
CA ARG A 488 -21.84 7.77 -15.65
C ARG A 488 -21.24 6.71 -14.72
N GLU A 489 -20.38 5.85 -15.26
CA GLU A 489 -19.66 4.83 -14.46
C GLU A 489 -18.80 5.48 -13.38
N TRP A 490 -18.06 6.55 -13.72
CA TRP A 490 -17.25 7.28 -12.75
C TRP A 490 -18.12 7.96 -11.66
N MET A 491 -19.20 8.63 -12.04
CA MET A 491 -20.10 9.27 -11.06
C MET A 491 -20.79 8.25 -10.17
N ASP A 492 -21.17 7.08 -10.69
CA ASP A 492 -21.80 5.99 -9.94
C ASP A 492 -20.82 5.36 -8.94
N ILE A 493 -19.63 4.94 -9.41
CA ILE A 493 -18.59 4.34 -8.56
C ILE A 493 -18.13 5.31 -7.47
N TRP A 494 -18.00 6.60 -7.82
CA TRP A 494 -17.52 7.62 -6.89
C TRP A 494 -18.63 8.38 -6.17
N GLU A 495 -19.89 7.98 -6.40
CA GLU A 495 -21.11 8.58 -5.85
C GLU A 495 -21.12 10.10 -5.91
N VAL A 496 -20.60 10.65 -7.00
CA VAL A 496 -20.54 12.09 -7.19
C VAL A 496 -21.92 12.53 -7.64
N LYS A 497 -22.61 13.30 -6.79
CA LYS A 497 -23.92 13.86 -7.13
C LYS A 497 -23.82 14.63 -8.45
N ALA A 498 -24.75 14.35 -9.36
CA ALA A 498 -24.90 15.18 -10.54
C ALA A 498 -25.28 16.60 -10.11
N GLU A 499 -24.59 17.59 -10.66
CA GLU A 499 -25.07 18.97 -10.57
C GLU A 499 -26.46 18.99 -11.21
N VAL A 500 -27.49 19.13 -10.39
CA VAL A 500 -28.87 19.26 -10.88
C VAL A 500 -28.91 20.57 -11.65
N LYS A 501 -29.10 20.50 -12.97
CA LYS A 501 -29.52 21.67 -13.75
C LYS A 501 -30.87 22.11 -13.18
N LYS A 502 -30.88 23.15 -12.34
CA LYS A 502 -32.10 23.75 -11.85
C LYS A 502 -32.73 24.59 -12.95
N GLU A 503 -34.04 24.47 -13.06
CA GLU A 503 -34.89 25.20 -13.99
C GLU A 503 -34.73 26.73 -13.87
N ASP A 504 -34.98 27.39 -14.98
CA ASP A 504 -34.80 28.81 -15.25
C ASP A 504 -35.31 29.73 -14.12
N GLY A 505 -34.43 30.57 -13.54
CA GLY A 505 -34.90 31.78 -12.86
C GLY A 505 -34.11 32.33 -11.67
N VAL A 506 -33.11 31.62 -11.12
CA VAL A 506 -32.29 32.17 -10.02
C VAL A 506 -30.92 32.58 -10.57
N LYS A 507 -30.71 33.88 -10.70
CA LYS A 507 -29.38 34.47 -10.87
C LYS A 507 -28.69 34.45 -9.51
N GLU A 508 -27.81 33.50 -9.29
CA GLU A 508 -26.69 33.67 -8.37
C GLU A 508 -25.41 33.75 -9.18
N ASP A 509 -24.44 34.48 -8.63
CA ASP A 509 -23.09 34.68 -9.17
C ASP A 509 -22.64 33.43 -9.93
N GLU A 510 -22.22 33.63 -11.18
CA GLU A 510 -21.35 32.69 -11.86
C GLU A 510 -20.10 32.58 -10.97
N GLY A 511 -20.14 31.69 -9.98
CA GLY A 511 -19.01 31.35 -9.14
C GLY A 511 -17.95 30.84 -10.10
N GLU A 512 -17.08 31.75 -10.51
CA GLU A 512 -15.88 31.48 -11.28
C GLU A 512 -15.25 30.28 -10.59
N VAL A 513 -15.12 29.16 -11.29
CA VAL A 513 -14.51 27.95 -10.73
C VAL A 513 -13.13 28.39 -10.27
N GLU A 514 -12.96 28.59 -8.96
CA GLU A 514 -11.69 29.05 -8.40
C GLU A 514 -10.68 27.96 -8.74
N GLY A 515 -9.86 28.25 -9.75
CA GLY A 515 -8.85 27.33 -10.22
C GLY A 515 -7.91 27.00 -9.07
N ARG A 516 -7.30 25.82 -9.12
CA ARG A 516 -6.29 25.39 -8.16
C ARG A 516 -5.31 26.53 -7.89
N GLU A 517 -5.22 27.07 -6.67
CA GLU A 517 -4.33 28.22 -6.41
C GLU A 517 -2.84 27.81 -6.47
N VAL A 518 -2.54 26.56 -6.14
CA VAL A 518 -1.18 26.09 -5.88
C VAL A 518 -0.90 24.73 -6.50
N THR A 519 0.26 24.64 -7.16
CA THR A 519 0.82 23.40 -7.71
C THR A 519 2.22 23.15 -7.16
N TRP A 520 2.65 21.88 -7.11
CA TRP A 520 4.02 21.53 -6.71
C TRP A 520 4.86 21.07 -7.90
N LEU A 521 6.14 21.41 -7.89
CA LEU A 521 7.12 20.88 -8.85
C LEU A 521 7.82 19.66 -8.27
N CYS A 522 7.85 18.57 -9.03
CA CYS A 522 8.54 17.35 -8.68
C CYS A 522 10.04 17.62 -8.42
N PRO A 523 10.58 17.26 -7.25
CA PRO A 523 12.01 17.42 -6.95
C PRO A 523 12.92 16.65 -7.92
N ASN A 524 12.42 15.57 -8.52
CA ASN A 524 13.18 14.68 -9.40
C ASN A 524 13.14 15.13 -10.87
N CYS A 525 11.95 15.28 -11.46
CA CYS A 525 11.80 15.60 -12.89
C CYS A 525 11.40 17.06 -13.18
N ARG A 526 11.14 17.87 -12.14
CA ARG A 526 10.74 19.28 -12.25
C ARG A 526 9.43 19.55 -13.01
N ARG A 527 8.60 18.52 -13.21
CA ARG A 527 7.23 18.66 -13.76
C ARG A 527 6.19 18.83 -12.64
N ALA A 528 5.00 19.28 -12.99
CA ALA A 528 3.93 19.57 -12.04
C ALA A 528 3.33 18.31 -11.40
N ILE A 529 2.90 18.41 -10.14
CA ILE A 529 2.25 17.37 -9.34
C ILE A 529 0.85 17.82 -8.91
#